data_AF-A0A3D4B325-F1
#
_entry.id   AF-A0A3D4B325-F1
#
_cell.length_a   1.000
_cell.length_b   1.000
_cell.length_c   1.000
_cell.angle_alpha   90.00
_cell.angle_beta   90.00
_cell.angle_gamma   90.00
#
_symmetry.space_group_name_H-M   'P 1'
#
loop_
_entity.id
_entity.type
_entity.pdbx_description
1 polymer ?
#
loop_
_entity_poly.entity_id
_entity_poly.type
_entity_poly.pdbx_seq_one_letter_code
_entity_poly.pdbx_strand_id
1 'polypeptide(L)'
;MILIGYMDLTLMMKDQMPDDGNKYLNIARQQADSMNQLMQDILNFSKSQVTPFGYSQVNELVTQLVVFLSSILRKNIKIDTQDLSSELPSVSGSAHKIQQIFTNILTNAADALTNKGTVRIKT
;
A
#
# COMPACT_ATOMS: atom_id res chain seq x y z
N MET A 1 -5.58 16.96 6.71
CA MET A 1 -4.59 18.04 6.92
C MET A 1 -5.17 19.33 6.34
N ILE A 2 -5.32 20.40 7.11
CA ILE A 2 -6.02 21.64 6.71
C ILE A 2 -5.46 22.19 5.38
N LEU A 3 -4.15 22.13 5.18
CA LEU A 3 -3.45 22.58 3.98
C LEU A 3 -3.94 21.92 2.67
N ILE A 4 -4.18 20.60 2.68
CA ILE A 4 -4.71 19.89 1.49
C ILE A 4 -6.12 20.37 1.18
N GLY A 5 -6.97 20.55 2.20
CA GLY A 5 -8.33 21.09 2.00
C GLY A 5 -8.33 22.45 1.30
N TYR A 6 -7.39 23.34 1.63
CA TYR A 6 -7.24 24.63 0.94
C TYR A 6 -6.71 24.49 -0.48
N MET A 7 -5.75 23.59 -0.72
CA MET A 7 -5.26 23.31 -2.08
C MET A 7 -6.37 22.73 -2.98
N ASP A 8 -7.20 21.84 -2.44
CA ASP A 8 -8.34 21.24 -3.13
C ASP A 8 -9.38 22.30 -3.49
N LEU A 9 -9.73 23.17 -2.54
CA LEU A 9 -10.67 24.28 -2.76
C LEU A 9 -10.15 25.23 -3.86
N THR A 10 -8.85 25.53 -3.83
CA THR A 10 -8.22 26.43 -4.81
C THR A 10 -8.16 25.78 -6.21
N LEU A 11 -7.89 24.48 -6.27
CA LEU A 11 -7.96 23.70 -7.52
C LEU A 11 -9.39 23.56 -8.06
N MET A 12 -10.42 23.59 -7.21
CA MET A 12 -11.82 23.63 -7.65
C MET A 12 -12.23 24.98 -8.23
N MET A 13 -11.48 26.05 -7.96
CA MET A 13 -11.69 27.40 -8.51
C MET A 13 -10.79 27.68 -9.75
N LYS A 14 -10.38 26.60 -10.43
CA LYS A 14 -9.38 26.56 -11.51
C LYS A 14 -9.55 27.63 -12.61
N ASP A 15 -10.79 27.98 -12.92
CA ASP A 15 -11.17 28.90 -14.00
C ASP A 15 -10.71 30.35 -13.77
N GLN A 16 -10.19 30.69 -12.59
CA GLN A 16 -9.73 32.04 -12.24
C GLN A 16 -8.20 32.18 -12.15
N MET A 17 -7.43 31.14 -12.49
CA MET A 17 -5.97 31.14 -12.36
C MET A 17 -5.21 31.03 -13.70
N PRO A 18 -4.06 31.71 -13.85
CA PRO A 18 -3.13 31.47 -14.95
C PRO A 18 -2.68 29.99 -14.97
N ASP A 19 -2.46 29.42 -16.17
CA ASP A 19 -2.10 28.00 -16.34
C ASP A 19 -0.89 27.54 -15.49
N ASP A 20 0.07 28.43 -15.27
CA ASP A 20 1.24 28.17 -14.41
C ASP A 20 0.84 27.97 -12.94
N GLY A 21 -0.11 28.75 -12.43
CA GLY A 21 -0.60 28.67 -11.05
C GLY A 21 -1.25 27.31 -10.75
N ASN A 22 -2.02 26.79 -11.70
CA ASN A 22 -2.61 25.46 -11.61
C ASN A 22 -1.57 24.34 -11.60
N LYS A 23 -0.48 24.49 -12.37
CA LYS A 23 0.63 23.53 -12.36
C LYS A 23 1.34 23.50 -11.00
N TYR A 24 1.65 24.67 -10.43
CA TYR A 24 2.31 24.74 -9.11
C TYR A 24 1.42 24.22 -7.99
N LEU A 25 0.10 24.50 -8.03
CA LEU A 25 -0.85 23.97 -7.05
C LEU A 25 -0.96 22.44 -7.10
N ASN A 26 -0.99 21.86 -8.30
CA ASN A 26 -1.00 20.40 -8.45
C ASN A 26 0.28 19.76 -7.89
N ILE A 27 1.44 20.37 -8.15
CA ILE A 27 2.72 19.90 -7.58
C ILE A 27 2.69 20.00 -6.04
N ALA A 28 2.24 21.14 -5.49
CA ALA A 28 2.16 21.34 -4.05
C ALA A 28 1.22 20.32 -3.38
N ARG A 29 0.07 20.03 -4.01
CA ARG A 29 -0.86 19.00 -3.54
C ARG A 29 -0.21 17.62 -3.51
N GLN A 30 0.44 17.20 -4.60
CA GLN A 30 1.11 15.91 -4.67
C GLN A 30 2.21 15.76 -3.62
N GLN A 31 2.96 16.83 -3.34
CA GLN A 31 3.97 16.85 -2.28
C GLN A 31 3.33 16.75 -0.88
N ALA A 32 2.21 17.43 -0.65
CA ALA A 32 1.49 17.35 0.62
C ALA A 32 0.87 15.97 0.88
N ASP A 33 0.38 15.30 -0.17
CA ASP A 33 -0.08 13.91 -0.10
C ASP A 33 1.10 12.98 0.26
N SER A 34 2.24 13.16 -0.39
CA SER A 34 3.47 12.40 -0.12
C SER A 34 3.96 12.60 1.33
N MET A 35 3.93 13.84 1.83
CA MET A 35 4.28 14.15 3.22
C MET A 35 3.30 13.51 4.22
N ASN A 36 2.00 13.51 3.93
CA ASN A 36 1.03 12.84 4.78
C ASN A 36 1.24 11.34 4.83
N GLN A 37 1.57 10.73 3.69
CA GLN A 37 1.88 9.31 3.64
C GLN A 37 3.11 9.01 4.52
N LEU A 38 4.18 9.79 4.37
CA LEU A 38 5.39 9.64 5.19
C LEU A 38 5.11 9.82 6.69
N MET A 39 4.31 10.81 7.07
CA MET A 39 3.92 10.99 8.49
C MET A 39 3.11 9.81 9.02
N GLN A 40 2.17 9.27 8.22
CA GLN A 40 1.42 8.07 8.61
C GLN A 40 2.35 6.87 8.77
N ASP A 41 3.30 6.68 7.87
CA ASP A 41 4.27 5.58 7.94
C ASP A 41 5.14 5.68 9.20
N ILE A 42 5.62 6.88 9.55
CA ILE A 42 6.38 7.13 10.79
C ILE A 42 5.51 6.85 12.03
N LEU A 43 4.27 7.35 12.06
CA LEU A 43 3.36 7.12 13.18
C LEU A 43 3.00 5.63 13.33
N ASN A 44 2.79 4.92 12.22
CA ASN A 44 2.51 3.49 12.21
C ASN A 44 3.73 2.67 12.65
N PHE A 45 4.93 3.11 12.31
CA PHE A 45 6.17 2.53 12.80
C PHE A 45 6.37 2.76 14.30
N SER A 46 6.11 3.98 14.77
CA SER A 46 6.27 4.37 16.19
C SER A 46 5.21 3.73 17.10
N LYS A 47 4.04 3.37 16.57
CA LYS A 47 3.02 2.64 17.33
C LYS A 47 3.47 1.20 17.52
N SER A 48 4.06 0.91 18.68
CA SER A 48 4.01 -0.44 19.27
C SER A 48 2.56 -0.76 19.63
N GLN A 49 1.77 -1.18 18.64
CA GLN A 49 0.53 -1.88 18.95
C GLN A 49 0.92 -3.20 19.62
N VAL A 50 0.37 -3.45 20.80
CA VAL A 50 0.35 -4.79 21.40
C VAL A 50 -0.56 -5.63 20.50
N THR A 51 0.00 -6.11 19.40
CA THR A 51 -0.68 -7.07 18.55
C THR A 51 -0.65 -8.43 19.24
N PRO A 52 -1.78 -9.17 19.28
CA PRO A 52 -1.79 -10.53 19.79
C PRO A 52 -0.68 -11.35 19.15
N PHE A 53 0.16 -11.92 19.99
CA PHE A 53 1.25 -12.80 19.59
C PHE A 53 0.74 -14.24 19.70
N GLY A 54 0.87 -15.02 18.63
CA GLY A 54 0.33 -16.37 18.57
C GLY A 54 0.89 -17.16 17.38
N TYR A 55 0.25 -18.28 17.07
CA TYR A 55 0.57 -19.05 15.87
C TYR A 55 -0.27 -18.55 14.70
N SER A 56 0.39 -18.27 13.57
CA SER A 56 -0.22 -17.75 12.36
C SER A 56 0.00 -18.72 11.21
N GLN A 57 -1.07 -19.04 10.46
CA GLN A 57 -1.00 -19.86 9.26
C GLN A 57 -0.71 -18.96 8.06
N VAL A 58 0.54 -18.97 7.56
CA VAL A 58 1.02 -18.00 6.57
C VAL A 58 0.24 -18.08 5.26
N ASN A 59 -0.10 -19.28 4.81
CA ASN A 59 -0.84 -19.47 3.57
C ASN A 59 -2.23 -18.80 3.60
N GLU A 60 -2.91 -18.83 4.75
CA GLU A 60 -4.20 -18.15 4.92
C GLU A 60 -4.05 -16.63 4.83
N LEU A 61 -3.02 -16.09 5.50
CA LEU A 61 -2.73 -14.65 5.46
C LEU A 61 -2.40 -14.18 4.04
N VAL A 62 -1.58 -14.95 3.30
CA VAL A 62 -1.24 -14.67 1.90
C VAL A 62 -2.50 -14.71 1.03
N THR A 63 -3.35 -15.73 1.19
CA THR A 63 -4.57 -15.89 0.40
C THR A 63 -5.52 -14.71 0.59
N GLN A 64 -5.76 -14.29 1.84
CA GLN A 64 -6.58 -13.12 2.16
C GLN A 64 -5.99 -11.84 1.55
N LEU A 65 -4.67 -11.68 1.65
CA LEU A 65 -3.98 -10.51 1.11
C LEU A 65 -4.05 -10.45 -0.42
N VAL A 66 -3.91 -11.59 -1.12
CA VAL A 66 -4.03 -11.64 -2.58
C VAL A 66 -5.42 -11.20 -3.04
N VAL A 67 -6.48 -11.63 -2.36
CA VAL A 67 -7.85 -11.18 -2.67
C VAL A 67 -7.94 -9.66 -2.56
N PHE A 68 -7.44 -9.09 -1.45
CA PHE A 68 -7.44 -7.64 -1.25
C PHE A 68 -6.64 -6.90 -2.33
N LEU A 69 -5.37 -7.29 -2.56
CA LEU A 69 -4.50 -6.63 -3.51
C LEU A 69 -4.96 -6.78 -4.96
N SER A 70 -5.60 -7.90 -5.32
CA SER A 70 -6.15 -8.09 -6.67
C SER A 70 -7.19 -7.03 -7.06
N SER A 71 -7.86 -6.42 -6.07
CA SER A 71 -8.83 -5.35 -6.29
C SER A 71 -8.21 -3.95 -6.47
N ILE A 72 -6.97 -3.76 -6.01
CA ILE A 72 -6.30 -2.45 -5.94
C ILE A 72 -5.19 -2.35 -7.00
N LEU A 73 -4.55 -3.46 -7.33
CA LEU A 73 -3.48 -3.50 -8.33
C LEU A 73 -4.00 -3.20 -9.74
N ARG A 74 -3.09 -2.69 -10.58
CA ARG A 74 -3.37 -2.47 -12.01
C ARG A 74 -3.77 -3.79 -12.67
N LYS A 75 -4.78 -3.78 -13.56
CA LYS A 75 -5.37 -4.97 -14.22
C LYS A 75 -4.37 -5.90 -14.92
N ASN A 76 -3.20 -5.39 -15.28
CA ASN A 76 -2.12 -6.07 -15.99
C ASN A 76 -1.02 -6.63 -15.06
N ILE A 77 -1.15 -6.43 -13.75
CA ILE A 77 -0.33 -7.08 -12.73
C ILE A 77 -1.13 -8.24 -12.12
N LYS A 78 -0.52 -9.41 -12.06
CA LYS A 78 -1.10 -10.61 -11.45
C LYS A 78 -0.28 -11.05 -10.25
N ILE A 79 -0.94 -11.62 -9.25
CA ILE A 79 -0.27 -12.33 -8.16
C ILE A 79 -0.50 -13.83 -8.38
N ASP A 80 0.58 -14.60 -8.38
CA ASP A 80 0.57 -16.06 -8.57
C ASP A 80 0.94 -16.75 -7.25
N THR A 81 0.06 -17.63 -6.78
CA THR A 81 0.16 -18.36 -5.50
C THR A 81 0.04 -19.87 -5.69
N GLN A 82 0.36 -20.38 -6.88
CA GLN A 82 0.28 -21.82 -7.16
C GLN A 82 1.31 -22.66 -6.40
N ASP A 83 2.44 -22.05 -6.02
CA ASP A 83 3.57 -22.73 -5.36
C ASP A 83 3.53 -22.58 -3.83
N LEU A 84 2.34 -22.53 -3.23
CA LEU A 84 2.19 -22.54 -1.78
C LEU A 84 2.11 -23.99 -1.27
N SER A 85 3.11 -24.40 -0.47
CA SER A 85 3.13 -25.70 0.20
C SER A 85 1.97 -25.84 1.18
N SER A 86 1.15 -26.88 1.02
CA SER A 86 0.03 -27.19 1.92
C SER A 86 0.47 -27.65 3.32
N GLU A 87 1.72 -28.07 3.47
CA GLU A 87 2.29 -28.58 4.73
C GLU A 87 3.10 -27.53 5.49
N LEU A 88 2.99 -26.25 5.09
CA LEU A 88 3.71 -25.18 5.77
C LEU A 88 3.28 -25.08 7.25
N PRO A 89 4.20 -25.25 8.21
CA PRO A 89 3.86 -25.16 9.62
C PRO A 89 3.47 -23.73 10.01
N SER A 90 2.61 -23.61 11.02
CA SER A 90 2.27 -22.32 11.60
C SER A 90 3.50 -21.62 12.16
N VAL A 91 3.64 -20.33 11.90
CA VAL A 91 4.75 -19.52 12.40
C VAL A 91 4.34 -18.74 13.65
N SER A 92 5.27 -18.60 14.58
CA SER A 92 5.06 -17.77 15.77
C SER A 92 5.20 -16.29 15.39
N GLY A 93 4.15 -15.51 15.62
CA GLY A 93 4.13 -14.09 15.30
C GLY A 93 2.72 -13.49 15.27
N SER A 94 2.66 -12.17 15.24
CA SER A 94 1.40 -11.47 15.02
C SER A 94 0.97 -11.57 13.56
N ALA A 95 -0.23 -12.11 13.32
CA ALA A 95 -0.85 -12.16 12.01
C ALA A 95 -0.87 -10.79 11.31
N HIS A 96 -1.22 -9.73 12.04
CA HIS A 96 -1.26 -8.36 11.49
C HIS A 96 0.14 -7.87 11.08
N LYS A 97 1.17 -8.11 11.90
CA LYS A 97 2.55 -7.72 11.55
C LYS A 97 3.05 -8.51 10.33
N ILE A 98 2.74 -9.80 10.28
CA ILE A 98 3.08 -10.66 9.13
C ILE A 98 2.37 -10.15 7.86
N GLN A 99 1.07 -9.87 7.92
CA GLN A 99 0.32 -9.28 6.81
C GLN A 99 0.94 -7.96 6.36
N GLN A 100 1.32 -7.06 7.28
CA GLN A 100 1.97 -5.79 6.94
C GLN A 100 3.30 -5.99 6.19
N ILE A 101 4.12 -6.97 6.61
CA ILE A 101 5.36 -7.32 5.92
C ILE A 101 5.05 -7.77 4.48
N PHE A 102 4.11 -8.69 4.30
CA PHE A 102 3.73 -9.18 2.98
C PHE A 102 3.13 -8.08 2.11
N THR A 103 2.27 -7.21 2.65
CA THR A 103 1.72 -6.06 1.92
C THR A 103 2.84 -5.21 1.36
N ASN A 104 3.80 -4.78 2.19
CA ASN A 104 4.91 -3.94 1.76
C ASN A 104 5.76 -4.60 0.67
N ILE A 105 6.03 -5.90 0.79
CA ILE A 105 6.82 -6.63 -0.21
C ILE A 105 6.05 -6.73 -1.52
N LEU A 106 4.76 -7.09 -1.48
CA LEU A 106 3.95 -7.29 -2.69
C LEU A 106 3.62 -5.99 -3.40
N THR A 107 3.37 -4.90 -2.68
CA THR A 107 3.17 -3.58 -3.29
C THR A 107 4.46 -3.11 -3.95
N ASN A 108 5.60 -3.23 -3.28
CA ASN A 108 6.89 -2.88 -3.86
C ASN A 108 7.22 -3.70 -5.12
N ALA A 109 6.92 -5.01 -5.08
CA ALA A 109 7.10 -5.88 -6.24
C ALA A 109 6.17 -5.49 -7.41
N ALA A 110 4.93 -5.13 -7.12
CA ALA A 110 3.97 -4.68 -8.14
C ALA A 110 4.34 -3.30 -8.72
N ASP A 111 4.86 -2.38 -7.91
CA ASP A 111 5.28 -1.05 -8.35
C ASP A 111 6.53 -1.10 -9.24
N ALA A 112 7.43 -2.05 -8.98
CA ALA A 112 8.58 -2.32 -9.82
C ALA A 112 8.20 -2.84 -11.23
N LEU A 113 6.97 -3.35 -11.42
CA LEU A 113 6.47 -3.79 -12.71
C LEU A 113 5.88 -2.60 -13.48
N THR A 114 6.61 -2.13 -14.50
CA THR A 114 6.30 -0.88 -15.21
C THR A 114 5.01 -0.92 -16.04
N ASN A 115 4.65 -2.09 -16.58
CA ASN A 115 3.49 -2.26 -17.44
C ASN A 115 2.72 -3.53 -17.08
N LYS A 116 3.26 -4.70 -17.38
CA LYS A 116 2.62 -6.00 -17.14
C LYS A 116 3.58 -6.90 -16.41
N GLY A 117 3.05 -7.82 -15.60
CA GLY A 117 3.89 -8.81 -14.96
C GLY A 117 3.15 -9.67 -13.97
N THR A 118 3.90 -10.57 -13.34
CA THR A 118 3.39 -11.50 -12.35
C THR A 118 4.33 -11.51 -11.16
N VAL A 119 3.78 -11.26 -9.97
CA VAL A 119 4.47 -11.42 -8.70
C VAL A 119 4.14 -12.81 -8.19
N ARG A 120 5.15 -13.67 -8.03
CA ARG A 120 4.96 -15.05 -7.57
C ARG A 120 5.35 -15.19 -6.09
N ILE A 121 4.49 -15.85 -5.33
CA ILE A 121 4.72 -16.21 -3.93
C ILE A 121 4.86 -17.73 -3.84
N LYS A 122 5.88 -18.20 -3.13
CA LYS A 122 6.15 -19.63 -2.92
C LYS A 122 6.51 -19.90 -1.46
N THR A 123 6.20 -21.09 -0.97
CA THR A 123 6.54 -21.56 0.39
C THR A 123 7.21 -22.91 0.38
#